data_AF-B4QVM7-F1
#
_entry.id   AF-B4QVM7-F1
#
_cell.length_a   1.000
_cell.length_b   1.000
_cell.length_c   1.000
_cell.angle_alpha   90.00
_cell.angle_beta   90.00
_cell.angle_gamma   90.00
#
_symmetry.space_group_name_H-M   'P 1'
#
loop_
_entity.id
_entity.type
_entity.pdbx_description
1 polymer ?
#
loop_
_entity_poly.entity_id
_entity_poly.type
_entity_poly.pdbx_seq_one_letter_code
_entity_poly.pdbx_strand_id
1 'polypeptide(L)'
;MCGNPAVGNGMRALILVGGYGTRLRPLTLSTPKPLVEFANKPILLHQLEALVDAGCRQVILAVSYRAEQMEKELKVEAKKLGVELIFSHETEPLGTAGPLALAKTILAASSEPFFVLNSDVICDFPFKQLVQFHRNHGKEGTIVVTKVEEPSKYGVVLYDENGCIKNFIEKPQEFVSKKINAGIYIFNPSLKGRGSKLSPHQ
;
A
#
# COMPACT_ATOMS: atom_id res chain seq x y z
N MET A 1 -17.12 -20.01 -21.96
CA MET A 1 -17.80 -18.82 -21.42
C MET A 1 -17.10 -18.42 -20.13
N CYS A 2 -16.11 -17.53 -20.21
CA CYS A 2 -15.40 -17.04 -19.03
C CYS A 2 -16.24 -15.92 -18.42
N GLY A 3 -17.02 -16.24 -17.40
CA GLY A 3 -17.77 -15.24 -16.64
C GLY A 3 -16.79 -14.26 -15.99
N ASN A 4 -16.95 -12.98 -16.31
CA ASN A 4 -16.28 -11.89 -15.62
C ASN A 4 -16.73 -11.95 -14.15
N PRO A 5 -15.86 -12.11 -13.14
CA PRO A 5 -16.30 -12.11 -11.75
C PRO A 5 -17.00 -10.77 -11.50
N ALA A 6 -18.26 -10.84 -11.06
CA ALA A 6 -19.03 -9.66 -10.73
C ALA A 6 -18.21 -8.83 -9.74
N VAL A 7 -17.72 -7.67 -10.19
CA VAL A 7 -16.88 -6.81 -9.39
C VAL A 7 -17.75 -6.25 -8.27
N GLY A 8 -17.70 -6.90 -7.10
CA GLY A 8 -18.48 -6.51 -5.94
C GLY A 8 -18.14 -5.09 -5.49
N ASN A 9 -19.14 -4.39 -4.97
CA ASN A 9 -19.00 -3.05 -4.38
C ASN A 9 -18.35 -3.16 -2.98
N GLY A 10 -17.07 -3.53 -2.95
CA GLY A 10 -16.29 -3.74 -1.73
C GLY A 10 -15.09 -2.79 -1.63
N MET A 11 -14.56 -2.67 -0.42
CA MET A 11 -13.31 -1.96 -0.15
C MET A 11 -12.13 -2.74 -0.74
N ARG A 12 -11.18 -2.00 -1.33
CA ARG A 12 -10.01 -2.55 -2.01
C ARG A 12 -8.71 -2.00 -1.43
N ALA A 13 -7.60 -2.68 -1.72
CA ALA A 13 -6.28 -2.19 -1.38
C ALA A 13 -5.31 -2.35 -2.56
N LEU A 14 -4.35 -1.44 -2.65
CA LEU A 14 -3.18 -1.54 -3.51
C LEU A 14 -1.94 -1.64 -2.62
N ILE A 15 -1.14 -2.69 -2.80
CA ILE A 15 0.14 -2.83 -2.13
C ILE A 15 1.24 -2.66 -3.17
N LEU A 16 2.11 -1.68 -2.92
CA LEU A 16 3.27 -1.36 -3.74
C LEU A 16 4.40 -2.33 -3.38
N VAL A 17 4.64 -3.27 -4.28
CA VAL A 17 5.64 -4.32 -4.13
C VAL A 17 6.85 -3.97 -5.01
N GLY A 18 7.70 -3.10 -4.46
CA GLY A 18 8.88 -2.60 -5.15
C GLY A 18 10.17 -2.71 -4.33
N GLY A 19 11.30 -2.61 -5.04
CA GLY A 19 12.64 -2.53 -4.44
C GLY A 19 13.29 -3.90 -4.18
N TYR A 20 14.60 -3.95 -4.42
CA TYR A 20 15.42 -5.16 -4.27
C TYR A 20 15.66 -5.62 -2.82
N GLY A 21 15.08 -4.91 -1.83
CA GLY A 21 15.23 -5.24 -0.42
C GLY A 21 16.68 -5.31 0.07
N THR A 22 17.60 -4.55 -0.52
CA THR A 22 19.06 -4.67 -0.31
C THR A 22 19.49 -4.54 1.15
N ARG A 23 18.76 -3.74 1.94
CA ARG A 23 18.98 -3.54 3.38
C ARG A 23 18.72 -4.78 4.24
N LEU A 24 17.93 -5.73 3.75
CA LEU A 24 17.61 -6.98 4.45
C LEU A 24 18.42 -8.17 3.93
N ARG A 25 19.46 -7.93 3.14
CA ARG A 25 20.38 -9.00 2.75
C ARG A 25 21.07 -9.56 4.01
N PRO A 26 21.32 -10.88 4.07
CA PRO A 26 21.22 -11.86 2.97
C PRO A 26 19.81 -12.43 2.71
N LEU A 27 18.80 -12.17 3.55
CA LEU A 27 17.47 -12.77 3.45
C LEU A 27 16.81 -12.54 2.07
N THR A 28 17.01 -11.34 1.53
CA THR A 28 16.44 -10.92 0.24
C THR A 28 17.22 -11.36 -1.00
N LEU A 29 18.27 -12.19 -0.84
CA LEU A 29 18.97 -12.80 -1.99
C LEU A 29 18.12 -13.92 -2.63
N SER A 30 17.53 -14.77 -1.79
CA SER A 30 16.69 -15.89 -2.21
C SER A 30 15.20 -15.57 -2.10
N THR A 31 14.78 -14.74 -1.13
CA THR A 31 13.36 -14.52 -0.81
C THR A 31 12.91 -13.11 -1.16
N PRO A 32 11.80 -12.91 -1.89
CA PRO A 32 11.24 -11.58 -2.10
C PRO A 32 10.97 -10.86 -0.77
N LYS A 33 11.29 -9.56 -0.67
CA LYS A 33 11.11 -8.79 0.57
C LYS A 33 9.73 -8.97 1.24
N PRO A 34 8.59 -8.95 0.51
CA PRO A 34 7.27 -9.11 1.14
C PRO A 34 7.03 -10.51 1.74
N LEU A 35 7.81 -11.50 1.31
CA LEU A 35 7.76 -12.88 1.81
C LEU A 35 8.73 -13.13 2.97
N VAL A 36 9.58 -12.15 3.32
CA VAL A 36 10.43 -12.27 4.52
C VAL A 36 9.52 -12.43 5.74
N GLU A 37 9.83 -13.42 6.57
CA GLU A 37 9.05 -13.72 7.76
C GLU A 37 9.34 -12.72 8.88
N PHE A 38 8.26 -12.30 9.55
CA PHE A 38 8.28 -11.59 10.81
C PHE A 38 7.32 -12.28 11.76
N ALA A 39 7.79 -12.68 12.94
CA ALA A 39 7.01 -13.48 13.89
C ALA A 39 6.39 -14.74 13.24
N ASN A 40 7.20 -15.52 12.51
CA ASN A 40 6.84 -16.78 11.83
C ASN A 40 5.77 -16.65 10.74
N LYS A 41 5.62 -15.45 10.15
CA LYS A 41 4.63 -15.17 9.12
C LYS A 41 5.18 -14.17 8.11
N PRO A 42 4.96 -14.33 6.79
CA PRO A 42 5.35 -13.33 5.79
C PRO A 42 4.82 -11.94 6.13
N ILE A 43 5.63 -10.89 5.99
CA ILE A 43 5.22 -9.49 6.21
C ILE A 43 3.90 -9.18 5.51
N LEU A 44 3.78 -9.60 4.25
CA LEU A 44 2.60 -9.34 3.45
C LEU A 44 1.34 -10.05 3.98
N LEU A 45 1.49 -11.21 4.64
CA LEU A 45 0.34 -11.93 5.20
C LEU A 45 -0.26 -11.20 6.41
N HIS A 46 0.57 -10.55 7.24
CA HIS A 46 0.08 -9.65 8.30
C HIS A 46 -0.74 -8.49 7.72
N GLN A 47 -0.30 -7.90 6.60
CA GLN A 47 -1.04 -6.83 5.93
C GLN A 47 -2.37 -7.33 5.38
N LEU A 48 -2.39 -8.52 4.75
CA LEU A 48 -3.61 -9.13 4.21
C LEU A 48 -4.65 -9.42 5.28
N GLU A 49 -4.25 -10.02 6.40
CA GLU A 49 -5.14 -10.29 7.53
C GLU A 49 -5.78 -9.01 8.07
N ALA A 50 -4.95 -7.99 8.34
CA ALA A 50 -5.44 -6.70 8.82
C ALA A 50 -6.39 -6.01 7.82
N LEU A 51 -6.10 -6.09 6.52
CA LEU A 51 -6.98 -5.55 5.47
C LEU A 51 -8.33 -6.29 5.43
N VAL A 52 -8.31 -7.62 5.53
CA VAL A 52 -9.52 -8.45 5.54
C VAL A 52 -10.40 -8.13 6.75
N ASP A 53 -9.78 -7.95 7.92
CA ASP A 53 -10.45 -7.53 9.15
C ASP A 53 -11.08 -6.15 9.03
N ALA A 54 -10.49 -5.26 8.23
CA ALA A 54 -11.03 -3.94 7.91
C ALA A 54 -12.12 -3.95 6.82
N GLY A 55 -12.50 -5.13 6.30
CA GLY A 55 -13.53 -5.28 5.28
C GLY A 55 -13.03 -5.23 3.84
N CYS A 56 -11.70 -5.26 3.62
CA CYS A 56 -11.13 -5.39 2.29
C CYS A 56 -11.37 -6.81 1.75
N ARG A 57 -11.76 -6.90 0.48
CA ARG A 57 -12.01 -8.20 -0.20
C ARG A 57 -11.21 -8.39 -1.48
N GLN A 58 -10.61 -7.32 -2.00
CA GLN A 58 -9.75 -7.36 -3.17
C GLN A 58 -8.47 -6.59 -2.90
N VAL A 59 -7.33 -7.24 -3.08
CA VAL A 59 -6.00 -6.66 -2.88
C VAL A 59 -5.20 -6.79 -4.17
N ILE A 60 -4.76 -5.65 -4.70
CA ILE A 60 -3.91 -5.56 -5.87
C ILE A 60 -2.47 -5.47 -5.40
N LEU A 61 -1.62 -6.39 -5.85
CA LEU A 61 -0.16 -6.34 -5.65
C LEU A 61 0.48 -5.77 -6.92
N ALA A 62 1.03 -4.56 -6.85
CA ALA A 62 1.80 -3.97 -7.94
C ALA A 62 3.25 -4.45 -7.86
N VAL A 63 3.59 -5.47 -8.65
CA VAL A 63 4.87 -6.20 -8.57
C VAL A 63 5.72 -5.94 -9.81
N SER A 64 6.98 -5.54 -9.60
CA SER A 64 7.97 -5.36 -10.68
C SER A 64 9.05 -6.46 -10.75
N TYR A 65 9.19 -7.33 -9.74
CA TYR A 65 10.25 -8.36 -9.67
C TYR A 65 9.80 -9.67 -8.99
N ARG A 66 10.21 -10.84 -9.52
CA ARG A 66 9.97 -12.21 -8.97
C ARG A 66 8.51 -12.47 -8.51
N ALA A 67 7.55 -12.19 -9.39
CA ALA A 67 6.13 -12.32 -9.06
C ALA A 67 5.68 -13.78 -8.87
N GLU A 68 6.24 -14.75 -9.60
CA GLU A 68 5.75 -16.14 -9.60
C GLU A 68 5.83 -16.84 -8.24
N GLN A 69 6.95 -16.69 -7.52
CA GLN A 69 7.10 -17.28 -6.19
C GLN A 69 6.08 -16.69 -5.20
N MET A 70 5.95 -15.36 -5.21
CA MET A 70 5.01 -14.62 -4.37
C MET A 70 3.57 -15.01 -4.66
N GLU A 71 3.24 -15.17 -5.95
CA GLU A 71 1.93 -15.59 -6.39
C GLU A 71 1.56 -16.99 -5.91
N LYS A 72 2.50 -17.95 -6.00
CA LYS A 72 2.30 -19.30 -5.52
C LYS A 72 2.04 -19.36 -4.01
N GLU A 73 2.87 -18.68 -3.22
CA GLU A 73 2.79 -18.72 -1.76
C GLU A 73 1.53 -17.99 -1.25
N LEU A 74 1.25 -16.79 -1.75
CA LEU A 74 0.17 -15.97 -1.22
C LEU A 74 -1.21 -16.36 -1.70
N LYS A 75 -1.38 -16.96 -2.89
CA LYS A 75 -2.70 -17.37 -3.39
C LYS A 75 -3.38 -18.38 -2.46
N VAL A 76 -2.60 -19.29 -1.87
CA VAL A 76 -3.12 -20.28 -0.92
C VAL A 76 -3.64 -19.59 0.33
N GLU A 77 -2.87 -18.67 0.89
CA GLU A 77 -3.23 -17.95 2.12
C GLU A 77 -4.40 -16.97 1.88
N ALA A 78 -4.39 -16.24 0.77
CA ALA A 78 -5.48 -15.35 0.39
C ALA A 78 -6.82 -16.09 0.24
N LYS A 79 -6.79 -17.30 -0.34
CA LYS A 79 -7.98 -18.14 -0.42
C LYS A 79 -8.51 -18.54 0.96
N LYS A 80 -7.63 -18.86 1.92
CA LYS A 80 -8.02 -19.16 3.32
C LYS A 80 -8.63 -17.94 4.00
N LEU A 81 -8.12 -16.74 3.70
CA LEU A 81 -8.62 -15.47 4.23
C LEU A 81 -9.89 -14.96 3.52
N GLY A 82 -10.32 -15.60 2.43
CA GLY A 82 -11.48 -15.14 1.64
C GLY A 82 -11.24 -13.80 0.93
N VAL A 83 -9.99 -13.49 0.59
CA VAL A 83 -9.60 -12.28 -0.15
C VAL A 83 -9.11 -12.64 -1.55
N GLU A 84 -9.52 -11.86 -2.54
CA GLU A 84 -9.01 -11.99 -3.90
C GLU A 84 -7.70 -11.21 -4.04
N LEU A 85 -6.62 -11.90 -4.41
CA LEU A 85 -5.36 -11.28 -4.78
C LEU A 85 -5.25 -11.13 -6.30
N ILE A 86 -4.96 -9.90 -6.74
CA ILE A 86 -4.73 -9.56 -8.14
C ILE A 86 -3.28 -9.12 -8.29
N PHE A 87 -2.52 -9.82 -9.12
CA PHE A 87 -1.14 -9.47 -9.41
C PHE A 87 -1.10 -8.56 -10.62
N SER A 88 -0.62 -7.34 -10.41
CA SER A 88 -0.42 -6.36 -11.47
C SER A 88 1.04 -6.39 -11.90
N HIS A 89 1.31 -7.16 -12.95
CA HIS A 89 2.65 -7.35 -13.51
C HIS A 89 3.06 -6.21 -14.43
N GLU A 90 4.34 -5.87 -14.39
CA GLU A 90 4.99 -5.04 -15.39
C GLU A 90 5.44 -5.95 -16.55
N THR A 91 4.75 -5.92 -17.70
CA THR A 91 5.12 -6.74 -18.87
C THR A 91 6.35 -6.19 -19.60
N GLU A 92 6.62 -4.88 -19.48
CA GLU A 92 7.84 -4.21 -19.92
C GLU A 92 8.18 -3.08 -18.95
N PRO A 93 9.47 -2.78 -18.69
CA PRO A 93 9.91 -1.73 -17.78
C PRO A 93 9.55 -0.33 -18.29
N LEU A 94 8.27 0.03 -18.21
CA LEU A 94 7.72 1.35 -18.51
C LEU A 94 7.87 2.31 -17.32
N GLY A 95 8.52 1.85 -16.25
CA GLY A 95 8.64 2.57 -14.98
C GLY A 95 7.36 2.40 -14.15
N THR A 96 7.19 3.26 -13.14
CA THR A 96 6.08 3.15 -12.17
C THR A 96 4.67 3.26 -12.78
N ALA A 97 4.53 3.62 -14.07
CA ALA A 97 3.24 3.87 -14.71
C ALA A 97 2.42 2.61 -15.04
N GLY A 98 3.06 1.48 -15.38
CA GLY A 98 2.38 0.28 -15.88
C GLY A 98 1.52 -0.43 -14.81
N PRO A 99 2.13 -0.96 -13.73
CA PRO A 99 1.38 -1.61 -12.66
C PRO A 99 0.33 -0.72 -11.99
N LEU A 100 0.59 0.59 -11.92
CA LEU A 100 -0.36 1.56 -11.39
C LEU A 100 -1.57 1.75 -12.32
N ALA A 101 -1.44 1.59 -13.63
CA ALA A 101 -2.53 1.74 -14.58
C ALA A 101 -3.57 0.61 -14.47
N LEU A 102 -3.12 -0.66 -14.37
CA LEU A 102 -4.03 -1.78 -14.13
C LEU A 102 -4.72 -1.66 -12.76
N ALA A 103 -3.93 -1.35 -11.72
CA ALA A 103 -4.47 -1.10 -10.39
C ALA A 103 -5.54 0.00 -10.41
N LYS A 104 -5.30 1.10 -11.13
CA LYS A 104 -6.25 2.21 -11.28
C LYS A 104 -7.60 1.73 -11.83
N THR A 105 -7.62 0.89 -12.85
CA THR A 105 -8.86 0.36 -13.44
C THR A 105 -9.65 -0.47 -12.42
N ILE A 106 -8.98 -1.35 -11.69
CA ILE A 106 -9.61 -2.20 -10.67
C ILE A 106 -10.11 -1.36 -9.50
N LEU A 107 -9.29 -0.43 -9.00
CA LEU A 107 -9.67 0.46 -7.91
C LEU A 107 -10.88 1.33 -8.29
N ALA A 108 -10.96 1.80 -9.53
CA ALA A 108 -12.04 2.66 -10.01
C ALA A 108 -13.40 1.95 -10.14
N ALA A 109 -13.45 0.62 -10.10
CA ALA A 109 -14.67 -0.17 -10.23
C ALA A 109 -15.51 -0.26 -8.93
N SER A 110 -15.23 0.56 -7.92
CA SER A 110 -15.99 0.66 -6.65
C SER A 110 -16.12 2.12 -6.28
N SER A 111 -17.21 2.46 -5.59
CA SER A 111 -17.38 3.77 -4.97
C SER A 111 -16.77 3.85 -3.57
N GLU A 112 -16.35 2.73 -2.99
CA GLU A 112 -15.73 2.69 -1.66
C GLU A 112 -14.30 3.27 -1.67
N PRO A 113 -13.86 3.88 -0.55
CA PRO A 113 -12.45 4.21 -0.36
C PRO A 113 -11.56 2.98 -0.51
N PHE A 114 -10.30 3.20 -0.89
CA PHE A 114 -9.32 2.14 -1.05
C PHE A 114 -8.02 2.45 -0.31
N PHE A 115 -7.37 1.41 0.21
CA PHE A 115 -6.06 1.54 0.84
C PHE A 115 -4.93 1.55 -0.19
N VAL A 116 -3.85 2.23 0.14
CA VAL A 116 -2.55 2.08 -0.52
C VAL A 116 -1.49 1.84 0.54
N LEU A 117 -0.61 0.86 0.34
CA LEU A 117 0.43 0.50 1.31
C LEU A 117 1.75 0.20 0.62
N ASN A 118 2.85 0.49 1.31
CA ASN A 118 4.13 -0.12 1.00
C ASN A 118 4.19 -1.55 1.54
N SER A 119 4.72 -2.48 0.75
CA SER A 119 4.80 -3.91 1.10
C SER A 119 5.75 -4.25 2.27
N ASP A 120 6.53 -3.29 2.76
CA ASP A 120 7.52 -3.47 3.81
C ASP A 120 7.13 -2.85 5.15
N VAL A 121 5.88 -2.42 5.30
CA VAL A 121 5.36 -1.83 6.54
C VAL A 121 4.79 -2.92 7.43
N ILE A 122 5.27 -2.96 8.67
CA ILE A 122 4.75 -3.80 9.74
C ILE A 122 4.44 -2.94 10.97
N CYS A 123 3.22 -3.02 11.48
CA CYS A 123 2.76 -2.29 12.66
C CYS A 123 1.42 -2.87 13.16
N ASP A 124 0.92 -2.34 14.27
CA ASP A 124 -0.47 -2.52 14.66
C ASP A 124 -1.36 -1.72 13.68
N PHE A 125 -1.82 -2.38 12.62
CA PHE A 125 -2.52 -1.74 11.51
C PHE A 125 -3.85 -1.10 11.96
N PRO A 126 -3.99 0.24 11.96
CA PRO A 126 -5.18 0.90 12.51
C PRO A 126 -6.29 1.04 11.46
N PHE A 127 -6.44 0.09 10.53
CA PHE A 127 -7.24 0.27 9.31
C PHE A 127 -8.71 0.59 9.58
N LYS A 128 -9.34 -0.02 10.58
CA LYS A 128 -10.73 0.32 10.96
C LYS A 128 -10.86 1.78 11.42
N GLN A 129 -9.92 2.23 12.25
CA GLN A 129 -9.88 3.61 12.74
C GLN A 129 -9.56 4.59 11.61
N LEU A 130 -8.65 4.20 10.72
CA LEU A 130 -8.28 4.97 9.53
C LEU A 130 -9.47 5.16 8.59
N VAL A 131 -10.26 4.11 8.34
CA VAL A 131 -11.50 4.21 7.55
C VAL A 131 -12.49 5.16 8.21
N GLN A 132 -12.70 5.04 9.52
CA GLN A 132 -13.63 5.91 10.24
C GLN A 132 -13.18 7.38 10.17
N PHE A 133 -11.90 7.64 10.45
CA PHE A 133 -11.31 8.96 10.37
C PHE A 133 -11.45 9.55 8.96
N HIS A 134 -11.13 8.75 7.92
CA HIS A 134 -11.23 9.17 6.53
C HIS A 134 -12.65 9.58 6.13
N ARG A 135 -13.64 8.75 6.50
CA ARG A 135 -15.05 9.04 6.25
C ARG A 135 -15.51 10.29 7.01
N ASN A 136 -15.08 10.47 8.25
CA ASN A 136 -15.49 11.60 9.09
C ASN A 136 -15.06 12.96 8.51
N HIS A 137 -13.84 13.07 7.95
CA HIS A 137 -13.38 14.35 7.42
C HIS A 137 -13.80 14.59 5.95
N GLY A 138 -14.22 13.55 5.21
CA GLY A 138 -14.79 13.67 3.87
C GLY A 138 -13.87 14.29 2.80
N LYS A 139 -12.54 14.19 2.97
CA LYS A 139 -11.53 14.73 2.03
C LYS A 139 -11.01 13.63 1.11
N GLU A 140 -10.27 13.99 0.07
CA GLU A 140 -9.81 13.05 -0.97
C GLU A 140 -8.91 11.92 -0.48
N GLY A 141 -8.14 12.14 0.59
CA GLY A 141 -7.17 11.18 1.10
C GLY A 141 -6.81 11.39 2.56
N THR A 142 -6.30 10.32 3.17
CA THR A 142 -5.67 10.34 4.50
C THR A 142 -4.33 9.60 4.41
N ILE A 143 -3.34 10.12 5.13
CA ILE A 143 -2.01 9.52 5.25
C ILE A 143 -1.78 9.20 6.72
N VAL A 144 -1.22 8.03 7.01
CA VAL A 144 -0.77 7.68 8.35
C VAL A 144 0.63 8.27 8.57
N VAL A 145 0.79 8.97 9.68
CA VAL A 145 2.07 9.52 10.13
C VAL A 145 2.52 8.81 11.40
N THR A 146 3.83 8.65 11.55
CA THR A 146 4.43 8.12 12.78
C THR A 146 5.56 9.01 13.27
N LYS A 147 5.89 8.92 14.55
CA LYS A 147 6.96 9.69 15.18
C LYS A 147 8.23 8.84 15.21
N VAL A 148 9.34 9.38 14.71
CA VAL A 148 10.68 8.75 14.78
C VAL A 148 11.67 9.68 15.46
N GLU A 149 12.74 9.12 16.02
CA GLU A 149 13.80 9.91 16.64
C GLU A 149 14.68 10.60 15.58
N GLU A 150 15.01 9.89 14.50
CA GLU A 150 15.88 10.34 13.41
C GLU A 150 15.08 10.43 12.08
N PRO A 151 14.56 11.62 11.70
CA PRO A 151 13.72 11.78 10.51
C PRO A 151 14.51 11.94 9.19
N SER A 152 15.84 12.11 9.23
CA SER A 152 16.69 12.45 8.08
C SER A 152 16.63 11.46 6.91
N LYS A 153 16.22 10.22 7.16
CA LYS A 153 16.12 9.14 6.16
C LYS A 153 14.74 9.02 5.50
N TYR A 154 13.78 9.86 5.88
CA TYR A 154 12.37 9.71 5.53
C TYR A 154 11.74 11.03 5.03
N GLY A 155 10.54 10.91 4.46
CA GLY A 155 9.69 12.06 4.14
C GLY A 155 8.98 12.58 5.39
N VAL A 156 9.33 13.81 5.80
CA VAL A 156 8.70 14.51 6.92
C VAL A 156 7.40 15.15 6.46
N VAL A 157 6.35 15.01 7.29
CA VAL A 157 5.02 15.55 7.00
C VAL A 157 4.72 16.70 7.95
N LEU A 158 4.40 17.87 7.37
CA LEU A 158 3.92 19.03 8.11
C LEU A 158 2.42 19.17 7.89
N TYR A 159 1.68 19.36 8.99
CA TYR A 159 0.23 19.55 8.97
C TYR A 159 -0.19 20.60 10.02
N ASP A 160 -1.32 21.25 9.79
CA ASP A 160 -1.89 22.23 10.72
C ASP A 160 -2.68 21.57 11.88
N GLU A 161 -3.21 22.39 12.79
CA GLU A 161 -3.96 21.93 13.96
C GLU A 161 -5.20 21.09 13.60
N ASN A 162 -5.73 21.25 12.38
CA ASN A 162 -6.87 20.48 11.88
C ASN A 162 -6.44 19.18 11.17
N GLY A 163 -5.15 18.86 11.15
CA GLY A 163 -4.60 17.69 10.48
C GLY A 163 -4.49 17.82 8.96
N CYS A 164 -4.68 19.02 8.40
CA CYS A 164 -4.50 19.22 6.96
C CYS A 164 -2.99 19.31 6.63
N ILE A 165 -2.53 18.46 5.72
CA ILE A 165 -1.13 18.44 5.28
C ILE A 165 -0.82 19.75 4.53
N LYS A 166 0.25 20.43 4.97
CA LYS A 166 0.77 21.66 4.35
C LYS A 166 1.96 21.37 3.44
N ASN A 167 2.85 20.47 3.85
CA ASN A 167 4.08 20.22 3.12
C ASN A 167 4.62 18.80 3.35
N PHE A 168 5.34 18.29 2.36
CA PHE A 168 6.19 17.11 2.44
C PHE A 168 7.63 17.55 2.24
N ILE A 169 8.53 17.09 3.11
CA ILE A 169 9.95 17.39 3.00
C ILE A 169 10.69 16.06 2.96
N GLU A 170 11.16 15.68 1.77
CA GLU A 170 11.91 14.45 1.57
C GLU A 170 13.35 14.59 2.08
N LYS A 171 13.74 13.72 3.01
CA LYS A 171 15.11 13.61 3.55
C LYS A 171 15.71 14.97 3.93
N PRO A 172 15.09 15.67 4.90
CA PRO A 172 15.51 17.02 5.24
C PRO A 172 16.95 17.01 5.78
N GLN A 173 17.76 17.97 5.33
CA GLN A 173 19.13 18.17 5.81
C GLN A 173 19.17 18.81 7.21
N GLU A 174 18.12 19.57 7.55
CA GLU A 174 17.92 20.21 8.85
C GLU A 174 16.74 19.59 9.60
N PHE A 175 16.74 19.67 10.93
CA PHE A 175 15.62 19.15 11.71
C PHE A 175 14.37 20.01 11.50
N VAL A 176 13.28 19.40 11.01
CA VAL A 176 11.99 20.07 10.84
C VAL A 176 10.93 19.52 11.80
N SER A 177 10.75 18.20 11.80
CA SER A 177 9.75 17.50 12.63
C SER A 177 10.11 16.03 12.74
N LYS A 178 9.71 15.41 13.85
CA LYS A 178 9.84 13.96 14.08
C LYS A 178 8.75 13.13 13.38
N LYS A 179 7.80 13.77 12.70
CA LYS A 179 6.64 13.11 12.10
C LYS A 179 6.90 12.77 10.64
N ILE A 180 6.92 11.47 10.32
CA ILE A 180 7.23 10.95 8.99
C ILE A 180 6.03 10.22 8.39
N ASN A 181 6.04 10.08 7.07
CA ASN A 181 5.10 9.24 6.34
C ASN A 181 5.29 7.76 6.71
N ALA A 182 4.23 7.08 7.15
CA ALA A 182 4.27 5.67 7.53
C ALA A 182 4.10 4.71 6.34
N GLY A 183 3.86 5.21 5.12
CA GLY A 183 3.65 4.37 3.94
C GLY A 183 2.30 3.66 3.92
N ILE A 184 1.30 4.20 4.63
CA ILE A 184 -0.08 3.72 4.67
C ILE A 184 -0.99 4.90 4.33
N TYR A 185 -1.90 4.66 3.40
CA TYR A 185 -2.80 5.67 2.86
C TYR A 185 -4.20 5.09 2.67
N ILE A 186 -5.20 5.97 2.66
CA ILE A 186 -6.56 5.67 2.19
C ILE A 186 -7.04 6.82 1.32
N PHE A 187 -7.66 6.50 0.18
CA PHE A 187 -8.10 7.48 -0.80
C PHE A 187 -9.52 7.19 -1.26
N ASN A 188 -10.23 8.25 -1.64
CA ASN A 188 -11.49 8.12 -2.35
C ASN A 188 -11.25 7.74 -3.81
N PRO A 189 -12.18 6.99 -4.43
CA PRO A 189 -12.11 6.69 -5.85
C PRO A 189 -11.99 7.94 -6.70
N SER A 190 -12.51 9.10 -6.27
CA SER A 190 -12.48 10.39 -7.00
C SER A 190 -11.08 10.92 -7.32
N LEU A 191 -10.01 10.38 -6.73
CA LEU A 191 -8.60 10.71 -7.05
C LEU A 191 -8.17 10.34 -8.49
N LYS A 192 -9.13 10.01 -9.38
CA LYS A 192 -9.00 9.46 -10.75
C LYS A 192 -8.11 10.27 -11.71
N GLY A 193 -7.79 11.53 -11.40
CA GLY A 193 -7.17 12.47 -12.33
C GLY A 193 -5.66 12.73 -12.21
N ARG A 194 -4.97 12.30 -11.13
CA ARG A 194 -3.58 12.74 -10.84
C ARG A 194 -2.51 11.66 -10.99
N GLY A 195 -2.78 10.61 -11.78
CA GLY A 195 -1.98 9.37 -11.86
C GLY A 195 -0.50 9.51 -12.22
N SER A 196 0.00 10.68 -12.61
CA SER A 196 1.45 10.96 -12.76
C SER A 196 2.16 11.35 -11.46
N LYS A 197 1.45 11.52 -10.33
CA LYS A 197 2.00 12.01 -9.05
C LYS A 197 1.87 11.06 -7.86
N LEU A 198 1.43 9.82 -8.05
CA LEU A 198 1.34 8.81 -6.98
C LEU A 198 2.70 8.17 -6.61
N SER A 199 3.81 8.83 -6.94
CA SER A 199 5.14 8.42 -6.46
C SER A 199 5.31 8.90 -5.01
N PRO A 200 5.59 8.01 -4.04
CA PRO A 200 5.96 8.39 -2.67
C PRO A 200 7.30 9.15 -2.57
N HIS A 201 7.97 9.43 -3.70
CA HIS A 201 9.32 9.97 -3.80
C HIS A 201 9.40 11.32 -4.56
N GLN A 202 8.40 12.20 -4.44
CA GLN A 202 8.63 13.60 -4.83
C GLN A 202 9.28 14.37 -3.69
#